data_AF-A0A9Q3Q1E9-F1
#
_entry.id   AF-A0A9Q3Q1E9-F1
#
_cell.length_a   1.000
_cell.length_b   1.000
_cell.length_c   1.000
_cell.angle_alpha   90.00
_cell.angle_beta   90.00
_cell.angle_gamma   90.00
#
_symmetry.space_group_name_H-M   'P 1'
#
loop_
_entity.id
_entity.type
_entity.pdbx_description
1 polymer ?
#
loop_
_entity_poly.entity_id
_entity_poly.type
_entity_poly.pdbx_seq_one_letter_code
_entity_poly.pdbx_strand_id
1 'polypeptide(L)'
;MQWRSNSEEFSRKHSVFPVSLVKPCFQKEEDKLPSRKKNPTAPVIVEVEGSPGSVRKIIKARKIRLNGKDQRQYLVRFKNQTADKDKWLAKDAIPDGTLHLRKFRASRSTEKSHQ
;
A
#
# COMPACT_ATOMS: atom_id res chain seq x y z
N MET A 1 8.96 -9.05 69.68
CA MET A 1 9.15 -7.58 69.72
C MET A 1 10.65 -7.35 69.56
N GLN A 2 11.23 -6.55 68.67
CA GLN A 2 10.73 -5.45 67.86
C GLN A 2 11.87 -5.14 66.87
N TRP A 3 11.66 -5.28 65.55
CA TRP A 3 12.57 -4.68 64.57
C TRP A 3 12.06 -3.26 64.35
N ARG A 4 12.88 -2.24 64.68
CA ARG A 4 12.64 -0.86 64.24
C ARG A 4 13.53 -0.62 63.03
N SER A 5 12.92 -0.57 61.85
CA SER A 5 13.58 -0.12 60.63
C SER A 5 13.42 1.39 60.49
N ASN A 6 14.55 1.98 60.12
CA ASN A 6 14.86 3.39 59.93
C ASN A 6 13.98 4.11 58.90
N SER A 7 13.64 5.37 59.22
CA SER A 7 13.73 6.58 58.39
C SER A 7 13.67 6.44 56.85
N GLU A 8 12.67 5.75 56.31
CA GLU A 8 12.43 5.69 54.86
C GLU A 8 11.10 6.37 54.46
N GLU A 9 10.63 7.31 55.28
CA GLU A 9 9.50 8.17 54.92
C GLU A 9 10.03 9.52 54.40
N PHE A 10 9.75 9.78 53.11
CA PHE A 10 9.85 11.06 52.38
C PHE A 10 11.09 11.40 51.54
N SER A 11 12.07 10.51 51.32
CA SER A 11 13.12 10.75 50.30
C SER A 11 12.69 10.45 48.85
N ARG A 12 11.42 10.13 48.60
CA ARG A 12 10.90 9.89 47.23
C ARG A 12 10.09 11.07 46.73
N LYS A 13 10.72 12.23 46.60
CA LYS A 13 10.22 13.29 45.70
C LYS A 13 11.15 13.32 44.50
N HIS A 14 10.65 12.89 43.33
CA HIS A 14 11.33 13.11 42.06
C HIS A 14 11.46 14.62 41.84
N SER A 15 12.63 15.09 41.38
CA SER A 15 12.77 16.49 41.00
C SER A 15 11.77 16.79 39.88
N VAL A 16 10.78 17.65 40.14
CA VAL A 16 9.90 18.15 39.09
C VAL A 16 10.69 19.22 38.35
N PHE A 17 11.26 18.84 37.21
CA PHE A 17 11.86 19.79 36.29
C PHE A 17 10.78 20.77 35.83
N PRO A 18 11.01 22.10 35.87
CA PRO A 18 10.07 23.04 35.30
C PRO A 18 10.03 22.79 33.78
N VAL A 19 8.92 22.22 33.32
CA VAL A 19 8.69 22.06 31.89
C VAL A 19 8.33 23.45 31.37
N SER A 20 9.28 24.16 30.76
CA SER A 20 8.92 25.34 29.95
C SER A 20 8.19 24.84 28.71
N LEU A 21 6.88 24.63 28.82
CA LEU A 21 5.97 24.37 27.72
C LEU A 21 5.80 25.65 26.90
N VAL A 22 6.84 26.09 26.20
CA VAL A 22 6.70 27.05 25.12
C VAL A 22 7.06 26.33 23.84
N LYS A 23 6.05 25.70 23.23
CA LYS A 23 6.16 25.24 21.85
C LYS A 23 6.18 26.48 20.96
N PRO A 24 7.22 26.68 20.15
CA PRO A 24 7.20 27.71 19.13
C PRO A 24 6.01 27.44 18.20
N CYS A 25 5.06 28.38 18.13
CA CYS A 25 4.04 28.36 17.08
C CYS A 25 4.74 28.71 15.76
N PHE A 26 5.05 27.72 14.96
CA PHE A 26 5.42 27.95 13.57
C PHE A 26 4.18 28.51 12.85
N GLN A 27 4.27 29.76 12.39
CA GLN A 27 3.29 30.32 11.46
C GLN A 27 3.17 29.36 10.26
N LYS A 28 1.94 29.06 9.85
CA LYS A 28 1.69 28.25 8.66
C LYS A 28 2.40 28.89 7.47
N GLU A 29 3.09 28.09 6.66
CA GLU A 29 3.91 28.51 5.51
C GLU A 29 3.16 29.31 4.41
N GLU A 30 1.87 29.58 4.59
CA GLU A 30 1.06 30.35 3.64
C GLU A 30 1.51 31.82 3.57
N ASP A 31 2.03 32.39 4.66
CA ASP A 31 2.48 33.80 4.69
C ASP A 31 3.96 34.01 4.37
N LYS A 32 4.77 32.94 4.23
CA LYS A 32 6.21 33.05 3.94
C LYS A 32 6.58 32.94 2.46
N LEU A 33 5.63 32.59 1.60
CA LEU A 33 5.88 32.40 0.18
C LEU A 33 4.80 33.11 -0.66
N PRO A 34 4.90 34.44 -0.88
CA PRO A 34 4.00 35.16 -1.79
C PRO A 34 4.10 34.67 -3.26
N SER A 35 5.01 33.73 -3.55
CA SER A 35 5.24 33.11 -4.84
C SER A 35 4.65 31.71 -5.00
N ARG A 36 3.80 31.21 -4.08
CA ARG A 36 3.02 29.99 -4.32
C ARG A 36 1.94 30.26 -5.37
N LYS A 37 2.39 30.42 -6.62
CA LYS A 37 1.54 30.40 -7.82
C LYS A 37 0.72 29.12 -7.74
N LYS A 38 -0.61 29.29 -7.79
CA LYS A 38 -1.58 28.20 -7.88
C LYS A 38 -1.04 27.20 -8.89
N ASN A 39 -0.79 25.98 -8.44
CA ASN A 39 -0.27 24.92 -9.29
C ASN A 39 -1.11 24.86 -10.57
N PRO A 40 -0.50 24.81 -11.77
CA PRO A 40 -1.28 24.57 -12.97
C PRO A 40 -2.02 23.25 -12.78
N THR A 41 -3.34 23.27 -12.99
CA THR A 41 -4.16 22.06 -13.10
C THR A 41 -3.39 21.06 -13.93
N ALA A 42 -3.00 19.94 -13.31
CA ALA A 42 -2.28 18.89 -14.01
C ALA A 42 -3.09 18.54 -15.26
N PRO A 43 -2.45 18.41 -16.44
CA PRO A 43 -3.17 17.98 -17.63
C PRO A 43 -3.83 16.65 -17.28
N VAL A 44 -5.16 16.57 -17.50
CA VAL A 44 -5.87 15.31 -17.49
C VAL A 44 -5.17 14.44 -18.51
N ILE A 45 -4.41 13.45 -18.03
CA ILE A 45 -3.78 12.45 -18.87
C ILE A 45 -4.95 11.68 -19.48
N VAL A 46 -5.31 12.02 -20.72
CA VAL A 46 -6.18 11.19 -21.53
C VAL A 46 -5.43 9.87 -21.67
N GLU A 47 -5.92 8.84 -20.99
CA GLU A 47 -5.37 7.50 -21.08
C GLU A 47 -5.38 7.11 -22.56
N VAL A 48 -4.19 7.03 -23.16
CA VAL A 48 -4.01 6.46 -24.49
C VAL A 48 -4.44 5.00 -24.42
N GLU A 49 -5.71 4.76 -24.79
CA GLU A 49 -6.21 3.48 -25.29
C GLU A 49 -5.24 3.01 -26.37
N GLY A 50 -4.33 2.08 -26.03
CA GLY A 50 -3.50 1.45 -27.04
C GLY A 50 -2.14 0.92 -26.61
N SER A 51 -1.58 1.34 -25.47
CA SER A 51 -0.45 0.59 -24.90
C SER A 51 -1.00 -0.56 -24.06
N PRO A 52 -0.46 -1.79 -24.13
CA PRO A 52 -0.82 -2.84 -23.19
C PRO A 52 -0.43 -2.32 -21.80
N GLY A 53 -1.41 -1.74 -21.10
CA GLY A 53 -1.22 -1.12 -19.80
C GLY A 53 -0.47 -2.10 -18.92
N SER A 54 0.62 -1.65 -18.33
CA SER A 54 1.47 -2.53 -17.54
C SER A 54 0.61 -3.27 -16.49
N VAL A 55 0.76 -4.58 -16.43
CA VAL A 55 -0.04 -5.43 -15.54
C VAL A 55 0.25 -5.06 -14.09
N ARG A 56 -0.79 -4.94 -13.27
CA ARG A 56 -0.64 -4.72 -11.82
C ARG A 56 -0.52 -6.05 -11.09
N LYS A 57 -1.51 -6.94 -11.27
CA LYS A 57 -1.52 -8.27 -10.66
C LYS A 57 -2.51 -9.21 -11.34
N ILE A 58 -2.32 -10.50 -11.11
CA ILE A 58 -3.27 -11.55 -11.45
C ILE A 58 -4.10 -11.85 -10.20
N ILE A 59 -5.42 -11.91 -10.35
CA ILE A 59 -6.35 -12.06 -9.22
C ILE A 59 -6.88 -13.49 -9.14
N LYS A 60 -7.31 -14.05 -10.27
CA LYS A 60 -7.91 -15.39 -10.36
C LYS A 60 -7.36 -16.16 -11.55
N ALA A 61 -7.53 -17.47 -11.50
CA ALA A 61 -7.26 -18.37 -12.63
C ALA A 61 -8.46 -19.28 -12.86
N ARG A 62 -8.77 -19.56 -14.13
CA ARG A 62 -9.79 -20.53 -14.53
C ARG A 62 -9.26 -21.44 -15.63
N LYS A 63 -9.81 -22.64 -15.73
CA LYS A 63 -9.60 -23.55 -16.87
C LYS A 63 -10.81 -23.46 -17.78
N ILE A 64 -10.60 -23.34 -19.08
CA ILE A 64 -11.65 -23.33 -20.09
C ILE A 64 -11.25 -24.27 -21.22
N ARG A 65 -12.23 -24.81 -21.95
CA ARG A 65 -11.99 -25.60 -23.15
C ARG A 65 -12.41 -24.77 -24.36
N LEU A 66 -11.45 -24.30 -25.14
CA LEU A 66 -11.69 -23.56 -26.38
C LEU A 66 -11.19 -24.40 -27.56
N ASN A 67 -12.02 -24.56 -28.58
CA ASN A 67 -11.69 -25.35 -29.78
C ASN A 67 -11.18 -26.75 -29.45
N GLY A 68 -11.83 -27.41 -28.47
CA GLY A 68 -11.46 -28.75 -28.01
C GLY A 68 -10.20 -28.85 -27.16
N LYS A 69 -9.43 -27.76 -27.00
CA LYS A 69 -8.19 -27.69 -26.22
C LYS A 69 -8.45 -27.06 -24.85
N ASP A 70 -7.90 -27.70 -23.82
CA ASP A 70 -7.93 -27.15 -22.47
C ASP A 70 -6.88 -26.04 -22.32
N GLN A 71 -7.35 -24.84 -22.01
CA GLN A 71 -6.52 -23.66 -21.82
C GLN A 71 -6.77 -23.04 -20.44
N ARG A 72 -5.70 -22.52 -19.83
CA ARG A 72 -5.80 -21.73 -18.60
C ARG A 72 -5.87 -20.25 -18.94
N GLN A 73 -6.84 -19.58 -18.34
CA GLN A 73 -6.95 -18.13 -18.37
C GLN A 73 -6.74 -17.55 -16.97
N TYR A 74 -6.23 -16.33 -16.95
CA TYR A 74 -5.93 -15.57 -15.75
C TYR A 74 -6.69 -14.25 -15.79
N LEU A 75 -7.32 -13.89 -14.68
CA LEU A 75 -7.98 -12.59 -14.53
C LEU A 75 -6.93 -11.56 -14.16
N VAL A 76 -6.66 -10.67 -15.10
CA VAL A 76 -5.58 -9.69 -15.02
C VAL A 76 -6.17 -8.32 -14.69
N ARG A 77 -5.60 -7.68 -13.66
CA ARG A 77 -5.85 -6.28 -13.35
C ARG A 77 -4.71 -5.42 -13.86
N PHE A 78 -5.05 -4.43 -14.66
CA PHE A 78 -4.10 -3.47 -15.22
C PHE A 78 -3.79 -2.35 -14.23
N LYS A 79 -2.63 -1.71 -14.38
CA LYS A 79 -2.29 -0.51 -13.60
C LYS A 79 -3.23 0.62 -13.98
N ASN A 80 -3.59 1.44 -12.99
CA ASN A 80 -4.46 2.62 -13.12
C ASN A 80 -5.88 2.35 -13.65
N GLN A 81 -6.26 1.08 -13.83
CA GLN A 81 -7.62 0.71 -14.26
C GLN A 81 -8.45 0.19 -13.09
N THR A 82 -9.75 0.51 -13.13
CA THR A 82 -10.76 0.04 -12.19
C THR A 82 -11.05 -1.45 -12.40
N ALA A 83 -11.64 -2.08 -11.39
CA ALA A 83 -12.03 -3.49 -11.41
C ALA A 83 -12.90 -3.90 -12.61
N ASP A 84 -13.70 -2.98 -13.14
CA ASP A 84 -14.60 -3.23 -14.26
C ASP A 84 -13.85 -3.48 -15.58
N LYS A 85 -12.60 -3.01 -15.68
CA LYS A 85 -11.74 -3.21 -16.86
C LYS A 85 -10.87 -4.47 -16.76
N ASP A 86 -11.04 -5.30 -15.74
CA ASP A 86 -10.28 -6.55 -15.61
C ASP A 86 -10.63 -7.54 -16.74
N LYS A 87 -9.62 -8.18 -17.32
CA LYS A 87 -9.80 -9.09 -18.46
C LYS A 87 -9.23 -10.48 -18.19
N TRP A 88 -9.91 -11.50 -18.71
CA TRP A 88 -9.41 -12.86 -18.74
C TRP A 88 -8.46 -13.04 -19.94
N LEU A 89 -7.18 -13.27 -19.64
CA LEU A 89 -6.15 -13.44 -20.65
C LEU A 89 -5.51 -14.82 -20.57
N ALA A 90 -5.10 -15.33 -21.73
CA ALA A 90 -4.25 -16.50 -21.82
C ALA A 90 -2.85 -16.19 -21.27
N LYS A 91 -2.08 -17.22 -20.87
CA LYS A 91 -0.71 -17.07 -20.39
C LYS A 91 0.16 -16.23 -21.33
N ASP A 92 0.04 -16.45 -22.63
CA ASP A 92 0.92 -15.86 -23.66
C ASP A 92 0.53 -14.41 -24.00
N ALA A 93 -0.71 -14.01 -23.68
CA ALA A 93 -1.22 -12.66 -23.95
C ALA A 93 -0.93 -11.67 -22.81
N ILE A 94 -0.24 -12.08 -21.75
CA ILE A 94 0.01 -11.25 -20.56
C ILE A 94 1.40 -10.62 -20.66
N PRO A 95 1.51 -9.27 -20.65
CA PRO A 95 2.79 -8.57 -20.56
C PRO A 95 3.52 -8.97 -19.28
N ASP A 96 4.81 -9.31 -19.38
CA ASP A 96 5.63 -9.78 -18.26
C ASP A 96 4.97 -10.93 -17.47
N GLY A 97 4.27 -11.83 -18.18
CA GLY A 97 3.42 -12.86 -17.57
C GLY A 97 4.17 -13.76 -16.59
N THR A 98 5.44 -14.08 -16.84
CA THR A 98 6.26 -14.95 -15.98
C THR A 98 6.42 -14.38 -14.55
N LEU A 99 6.73 -13.09 -14.44
CA LEU A 99 6.88 -12.39 -13.16
C LEU A 99 5.57 -12.39 -12.38
N HIS A 100 4.47 -12.03 -13.05
CA HIS A 100 3.15 -11.93 -12.43
C HIS A 100 2.60 -13.30 -12.02
N LEU A 101 2.82 -14.34 -12.83
CA LEU A 101 2.44 -15.70 -12.52
C LEU A 101 3.22 -16.26 -11.34
N ARG A 102 4.52 -15.95 -11.22
CA ARG A 102 5.32 -16.35 -10.05
C ARG A 102 4.75 -15.75 -8.76
N LYS A 103 4.45 -14.45 -8.77
CA LYS A 103 3.82 -13.75 -7.63
C LYS A 103 2.46 -14.35 -7.26
N PHE A 104 1.61 -14.61 -8.26
CA PHE A 104 0.30 -15.21 -8.06
C PHE A 104 0.37 -16.64 -7.49
N ARG A 105 1.33 -17.45 -7.92
CA ARG A 105 1.55 -18.79 -7.36
C ARG A 105 1.99 -18.72 -5.90
N ALA A 106 2.87 -17.77 -5.56
CA ALA A 106 3.34 -17.56 -4.19
C ALA A 106 2.19 -17.14 -3.25
N SER A 107 1.36 -16.17 -3.67
CA SER A 107 0.23 -15.69 -2.85
C SER A 107 -0.83 -16.77 -2.60
N ARG A 108 -1.07 -17.65 -3.58
CA ARG A 108 -2.05 -18.73 -3.42
C ARG A 108 -1.58 -19.82 -2.45
N SER A 109 -0.27 -20.04 -2.34
CA SER A 109 0.27 -21.02 -1.40
C SER A 109 0.10 -20.57 0.05
N THR A 110 0.23 -19.26 0.33
CA THR A 110 0.07 -18.72 1.68
C THR A 110 -1.39 -18.76 2.14
N GLU A 111 -2.34 -18.45 1.25
CA GLU A 111 -3.78 -18.49 1.55
C GLU A 111 -4.26 -19.87 1.97
N LYS A 112 -3.77 -20.93 1.31
CA LYS A 112 -4.14 -22.32 1.65
C LYS A 112 -3.62 -22.79 3.00
N SER A 113 -2.54 -22.18 3.50
CA SER A 113 -1.93 -22.60 4.76
C SER A 113 -2.60 -21.96 5.99
N HIS A 114 -3.41 -20.93 5.80
CA HIS A 114 -4.11 -20.23 6.89
C HIS A 114 -5.59 -20.65 7.02
N GLN A 115 -6.05 -21.59 6.18
CA GLN A 115 -7.33 -22.28 6.31
C GLN A 115 -7.09 -23.67 6.90
#